data_AF-A0A662PUA7-F1
#
_entry.id   AF-A0A662PUA7-F1
#
_cell.length_a   1.000
_cell.length_b   1.000
_cell.length_c   1.000
_cell.angle_alpha   90.00
_cell.angle_beta   90.00
_cell.angle_gamma   90.00
#
_symmetry.space_group_name_H-M   'P 1'
#
loop_
_entity.id
_entity.type
_entity.pdbx_description
1 polymer ?
#
loop_
_entity_poly.entity_id
_entity_poly.type
_entity_poly.pdbx_seq_one_letter_code
_entity_poly.pdbx_strand_id
1 'polypeptide(L)'
;MVKEKWKDTQPLRISTEEAVRRAIELMKGNERILILYLFGSRGGEGEASPDSDIDFAFLTDTSFTWDDYYALHGSMSKALGTDRFNLLWLNRADPIITF
;
A
#
# COMPACT_ATOMS: atom_id res chain seq x y z
N MET A 1 5.21 19.23 -4.41
CA MET A 1 5.23 18.35 -3.23
C MET A 1 5.22 16.86 -3.60
N VAL A 2 4.23 16.33 -4.33
CA VAL A 2 4.22 14.89 -4.77
C VAL A 2 5.42 14.53 -5.65
N LYS A 3 5.84 15.43 -6.56
CA LYS A 3 7.02 15.23 -7.42
C LYS A 3 8.34 15.08 -6.67
N GLU A 4 8.51 15.72 -5.50
CA GLU A 4 9.75 15.63 -4.72
C GLU A 4 9.85 14.32 -3.95
N LYS A 5 8.74 13.83 -3.39
CA LYS A 5 8.69 12.54 -2.68
C LYS A 5 9.09 11.39 -3.60
N TRP A 6 8.68 11.45 -4.86
CA TRP A 6 8.84 10.36 -5.82
C TRP A 6 10.00 10.55 -6.81
N LYS A 7 10.84 11.57 -6.61
CA LYS A 7 11.86 12.00 -7.58
C LYS A 7 12.83 10.89 -8.02
N ASP A 8 13.18 9.97 -7.11
CA ASP A 8 14.15 8.89 -7.35
C ASP A 8 13.48 7.51 -7.48
N THR A 9 12.15 7.49 -7.65
CA THR A 9 11.36 6.25 -7.73
C THR A 9 10.83 6.00 -9.15
N GLN A 10 10.66 4.72 -9.49
CA GLN A 10 10.05 4.33 -10.75
C GLN A 10 8.52 4.50 -10.71
N PRO A 11 7.86 4.96 -11.79
CA PRO A 11 6.40 4.96 -11.86
C PRO A 11 5.78 3.57 -11.67
N LEU A 12 4.57 3.49 -11.13
CA LEU A 12 3.79 2.26 -11.07
C LEU A 12 3.29 1.91 -12.48
N ARG A 13 3.93 0.93 -13.13
CA ARG A 13 3.68 0.56 -14.53
C ARG A 13 2.51 -0.41 -14.76
N ILE A 14 1.85 -0.81 -13.69
CA ILE A 14 0.74 -1.78 -13.70
C ILE A 14 -0.59 -1.05 -13.41
N SER A 15 -1.70 -1.65 -13.86
CA SER A 15 -3.03 -1.13 -13.56
C SER A 15 -3.31 -1.21 -12.06
N THR A 16 -4.29 -0.41 -11.59
CA THR A 16 -4.77 -0.50 -10.21
C THR A 16 -5.24 -1.92 -9.87
N GLU A 17 -5.99 -2.56 -10.77
CA GLU A 17 -6.50 -3.92 -10.59
C GLU A 17 -5.35 -4.94 -10.42
N GLU A 18 -4.31 -4.84 -11.25
CA GLU A 18 -3.14 -5.73 -11.16
C GLU A 18 -2.34 -5.45 -9.88
N ALA A 19 -2.18 -4.19 -9.47
CA ALA A 19 -1.53 -3.84 -8.21
C ALA A 19 -2.30 -4.40 -7.01
N VAL A 20 -3.63 -4.25 -6.98
CA VAL A 20 -4.51 -4.81 -5.95
C VAL A 20 -4.40 -6.33 -5.91
N ARG A 21 -4.44 -7.00 -7.08
CA ARG A 21 -4.30 -8.46 -7.16
C ARG A 21 -2.98 -8.92 -6.53
N ARG A 22 -1.87 -8.25 -6.85
CA ARG A 22 -0.54 -8.58 -6.27
C ARG A 22 -0.48 -8.31 -4.77
N ALA A 23 -1.05 -7.21 -4.31
CA ALA A 23 -1.14 -6.90 -2.88
C ALA A 23 -1.94 -7.97 -2.13
N ILE A 24 -3.09 -8.38 -2.67
CA ILE A 24 -3.92 -9.45 -2.10
C ILE A 24 -3.14 -10.77 -2.01
N GLU A 25 -2.48 -11.19 -3.09
CA GLU A 25 -1.69 -12.43 -3.09
C GLU A 25 -0.53 -12.38 -2.08
N LEU A 26 0.13 -11.24 -1.93
CA LEU A 26 1.15 -11.04 -0.91
C LEU A 26 0.56 -11.15 0.51
N MET A 27 -0.58 -10.51 0.76
CA MET A 27 -1.16 -10.43 2.11
C MET A 27 -1.84 -11.72 2.55
N LYS A 28 -2.43 -12.50 1.62
CA LYS A 28 -2.98 -13.84 1.91
C LYS A 28 -1.98 -14.80 2.54
N GLY A 29 -0.68 -14.59 2.29
CA GLY A 29 0.39 -15.40 2.89
C GLY A 29 0.65 -15.12 4.37
N ASN A 30 -0.01 -14.12 4.97
CA ASN A 30 0.19 -13.73 6.36
C ASN A 30 -1.15 -13.67 7.12
N GLU A 31 -1.44 -14.71 7.89
CA GLU A 31 -2.69 -14.85 8.67
C GLU A 31 -2.91 -13.73 9.69
N ARG A 32 -1.85 -12.98 10.05
CA ARG A 32 -1.94 -11.84 10.97
C ARG A 32 -2.49 -10.58 10.31
N ILE A 33 -2.55 -10.53 8.97
CA ILE A 33 -3.21 -9.45 8.23
C ILE A 33 -4.69 -9.79 8.08
N LEU A 34 -5.55 -8.96 8.68
CA LEU A 34 -6.98 -9.23 8.80
C LEU A 34 -7.78 -8.52 7.71
N ILE A 35 -7.38 -7.30 7.34
CA ILE A 35 -8.09 -6.46 6.38
C ILE A 35 -7.08 -5.69 5.53
N LEU A 36 -7.40 -5.52 4.25
CA LEU A 36 -6.70 -4.65 3.30
C LEU A 36 -7.71 -3.70 2.63
N TYR A 37 -7.43 -2.41 2.69
CA TYR A 37 -8.15 -1.36 1.99
C TYR A 37 -7.27 -0.75 0.90
N LEU A 38 -7.87 -0.47 -0.26
CA LEU A 38 -7.34 0.45 -1.25
C LEU A 38 -8.01 1.82 -1.03
N PHE A 39 -7.22 2.88 -0.99
CA PHE A 39 -7.75 4.24 -0.85
C PHE A 39 -6.97 5.23 -1.74
N GLY A 40 -7.21 6.53 -1.53
CA GLY A 40 -6.54 7.58 -2.27
C GLY A 40 -7.01 7.70 -3.71
N SER A 41 -6.18 8.29 -4.57
CA SER A 41 -6.57 8.63 -5.95
C SER A 41 -6.93 7.43 -6.82
N ARG A 42 -6.41 6.24 -6.48
CA ARG A 42 -6.68 4.98 -7.16
C ARG A 42 -7.81 4.16 -6.53
N GLY A 43 -8.34 4.58 -5.36
CA GLY A 43 -9.37 3.84 -4.62
C GLY A 43 -10.81 4.26 -4.88
N GLY A 44 -11.05 5.32 -5.66
CA GLY A 44 -12.39 5.82 -6.00
C GLY A 44 -12.58 6.07 -7.50
N GLU A 45 -13.66 6.77 -7.88
CA GLU A 45 -13.99 7.14 -9.28
C GLU A 45 -13.03 8.18 -9.91
N GLY A 46 -11.93 8.54 -9.24
CA GLY A 46 -10.98 9.53 -9.72
C GLY A 46 -10.12 9.01 -10.87
N GLU A 47 -9.78 9.87 -11.82
CA GLU A 47 -8.80 9.58 -12.87
C GLU A 47 -7.39 9.51 -12.27
N ALA A 48 -6.96 8.31 -11.90
CA ALA A 48 -5.57 8.06 -11.55
C ALA A 48 -4.67 8.40 -12.75
N SER A 49 -3.77 9.36 -12.57
CA SER A 49 -2.78 9.68 -13.58
C SER A 49 -1.72 8.58 -13.68
N PRO A 50 -1.01 8.45 -14.82
CA PRO A 50 0.13 7.53 -14.93
C PRO A 50 1.24 7.75 -13.89
N ASP A 51 1.31 8.95 -13.30
CA ASP A 51 2.28 9.30 -12.27
C ASP A 51 1.78 9.06 -10.83
N SER A 52 0.50 8.71 -10.66
CA SER A 52 -0.11 8.50 -9.34
C SER A 52 0.49 7.30 -8.63
N ASP A 53 0.77 7.47 -7.34
CA ASP A 53 1.04 6.38 -6.40
C ASP A 53 -0.22 5.53 -6.14
N ILE A 54 -0.05 4.48 -5.34
CA ILE A 54 -1.15 3.65 -4.86
C ILE A 54 -1.11 3.57 -3.33
N ASP A 55 -2.28 3.74 -2.71
CA ASP A 55 -2.41 3.82 -1.26
C ASP A 55 -3.14 2.60 -0.71
N PHE A 56 -2.48 1.86 0.18
CA PHE A 56 -3.04 0.72 0.88
C PHE A 56 -3.07 0.97 2.39
N ALA A 57 -4.17 0.61 3.04
CA ALA A 57 -4.24 0.52 4.49
C ALA A 57 -4.51 -0.91 4.90
N PHE A 58 -3.90 -1.38 5.98
CA PHE A 58 -4.08 -2.74 6.44
C PHE A 58 -4.22 -2.81 7.96
N LEU A 59 -5.07 -3.73 8.41
CA LEU A 59 -5.30 -4.04 9.81
C LEU A 59 -4.67 -5.38 10.15
N THR A 60 -4.04 -5.49 11.31
CA THR A 60 -3.44 -6.72 11.79
C THR A 60 -3.99 -7.12 13.14
N ASP A 61 -3.72 -8.35 13.55
CA ASP A 61 -3.84 -8.73 14.96
C ASP A 61 -2.78 -8.00 15.84
N THR A 62 -2.83 -8.27 17.14
CA THR A 62 -1.96 -7.63 18.16
C THR A 62 -0.54 -8.18 18.20
N SER A 63 -0.24 -9.27 17.51
CA SER A 63 1.08 -9.90 17.46
C SER A 63 1.99 -9.34 16.37
N PHE A 64 1.44 -8.54 15.45
CA PHE A 64 2.20 -7.93 14.36
C PHE A 64 3.16 -6.85 14.87
N THR A 65 4.41 -6.90 14.40
CA THR A 65 5.50 -6.05 14.88
C THR A 65 5.97 -5.04 13.83
N TRP A 66 6.86 -4.12 14.23
CA TRP A 66 7.53 -3.23 13.28
C TRP A 66 8.46 -3.99 12.33
N ASP A 67 9.09 -5.08 12.76
CA ASP A 67 9.93 -5.90 11.87
C ASP A 67 9.08 -6.55 10.77
N ASP A 68 7.89 -7.02 11.13
CA ASP A 68 6.91 -7.51 10.16
C ASP A 68 6.45 -6.40 9.19
N TYR A 69 6.23 -5.19 9.70
CA TYR A 69 5.89 -4.02 8.89
C TYR A 69 6.97 -3.74 7.83
N TYR A 70 8.24 -3.68 8.24
CA TYR A 70 9.34 -3.40 7.31
C TYR A 70 9.54 -4.54 6.30
N ALA A 71 9.38 -5.79 6.73
CA ALA A 71 9.41 -6.95 5.84
C ALA A 71 8.26 -6.92 4.81
N LEU A 72 7.04 -6.57 5.25
CA LEU A 72 5.87 -6.41 4.38
C LEU A 72 6.08 -5.26 3.39
N HIS A 73 6.59 -4.12 3.85
CA HIS A 73 6.87 -2.96 3.00
C HIS A 73 7.88 -3.32 1.90
N GLY A 74 8.97 -4.00 2.24
CA GLY A 74 9.96 -4.47 1.26
C GLY A 74 9.37 -5.48 0.27
N SER A 75 8.48 -6.35 0.73
CA SER A 75 7.79 -7.33 -0.12
C SER A 75 6.79 -6.66 -1.06
N MET A 76 6.09 -5.62 -0.60
CA MET A 76 5.18 -4.81 -1.40
C MET A 76 5.92 -4.08 -2.52
N SER A 77 7.06 -3.44 -2.21
CA SER A 77 7.92 -2.80 -3.21
C SER A 77 8.31 -3.76 -4.33
N LYS A 78 8.75 -4.97 -3.98
CA LYS A 78 9.07 -6.03 -4.96
C LYS A 78 7.86 -6.47 -5.77
N ALA A 79 6.70 -6.67 -5.12
CA ALA A 79 5.48 -7.11 -5.79
C ALA A 79 4.98 -6.08 -6.81
N LEU A 80 5.01 -4.80 -6.44
CA LEU A 80 4.55 -3.70 -7.29
C LEU A 80 5.62 -3.24 -8.31
N GLY A 81 6.89 -3.57 -8.08
CA GLY A 81 8.01 -3.14 -8.91
C GLY A 81 8.30 -1.64 -8.81
N THR A 82 7.92 -1.02 -7.69
CA THR A 82 8.05 0.41 -7.43
C THR A 82 7.95 0.69 -5.92
N ASP A 83 8.57 1.80 -5.49
CA ASP A 83 8.39 2.39 -4.16
C ASP A 83 7.30 3.47 -4.13
N ARG A 84 6.61 3.77 -5.25
CA ARG A 84 5.49 4.72 -5.34
C ARG A 84 4.20 4.15 -4.79
N PHE A 85 4.22 3.77 -3.53
CA PHE A 85 3.05 3.35 -2.79
C PHE A 85 3.12 3.86 -1.36
N ASN A 86 1.97 3.95 -0.72
CA ASN A 86 1.87 4.16 0.72
C ASN A 86 1.24 2.93 1.35
N LEU A 87 1.79 2.50 2.48
CA LEU A 87 1.31 1.36 3.25
C LEU A 87 1.05 1.77 4.69
N LEU A 88 -0.22 2.06 4.99
CA LEU A 88 -0.68 2.53 6.29
C LEU A 88 -1.06 1.36 7.19
N TRP A 89 -0.42 1.26 8.36
CA TRP A 89 -0.77 0.27 9.37
C TRP A 89 -1.82 0.83 10.32
N LEU A 90 -3.06 0.35 10.20
CA LEU A 90 -4.23 0.90 10.91
C LEU A 90 -4.11 0.80 12.43
N ASN A 91 -3.47 -0.24 12.97
CA ASN A 91 -3.26 -0.39 14.41
C ASN A 91 -2.42 0.76 15.01
N ARG A 92 -1.65 1.47 14.18
CA ARG A 92 -0.74 2.56 14.56
C ARG A 92 -1.12 3.90 13.95
N ALA A 93 -2.16 3.94 13.12
CA ALA A 93 -2.62 5.17 12.50
C ALA A 93 -3.22 6.10 13.57
N ASP A 94 -3.06 7.41 13.36
CA ASP A 94 -3.72 8.40 14.20
C ASP A 94 -5.26 8.23 14.04
N PRO A 95 -6.04 8.25 15.13
CA PRO A 95 -7.51 8.12 15.06
C PRO A 95 -8.20 9.15 14.18
N ILE A 96 -7.55 10.28 13.86
CA ILE A 96 -8.07 11.27 12.92
C ILE A 96 -8.18 10.73 11.48
N ILE A 97 -7.45 9.66 11.16
CA ILE A 97 -7.56 8.98 9.87
C ILE A 97 -8.74 8.01 9.94
N THR A 98 -9.90 8.48 9.49
CA THR A 98 -11.15 7.70 9.40
C THR A 98 -11.35 7.18 7.97
N PHE A 99 -11.62 5.88 7.83
CA PHE A 99 -11.97 5.20 6.58
C PHE A 99 -13.42 4.69 6.63
#